data_AF-A0A1Y4NBX6-F1
#
_entry.id   AF-A0A1Y4NBX6-F1
#
_cell.length_a   1.000
_cell.length_b   1.000
_cell.length_c   1.000
_cell.angle_alpha   90.00
_cell.angle_beta   90.00
_cell.angle_gamma   90.00
#
_symmetry.space_group_name_H-M   'P 1'
#
loop_
_entity.id
_entity.type
_entity.pdbx_description
1 polymer ?
#
loop_
_entity_poly.entity_id
_entity_poly.type
_entity_poly.pdbx_seq_one_letter_code
_entity_poly.pdbx_strand_id
1 'polypeptide(L)' 'MADKNAVFLTRHIGNTTYKVRVYLSETAEETMEDKILRLIRNDGLANQPECGIMELPQMSRPSERSA' A
#
# COMPACT_ATOMS: atom_id res chain seq x y z
N MET A 1 -19.69 -11.39 23.87
CA MET A 1 -20.36 -12.22 22.84
C MET A 1 -19.29 -12.78 21.92
N ALA A 2 -19.33 -14.06 21.56
CA ALA A 2 -18.37 -14.61 20.60
C ALA A 2 -18.60 -13.96 19.22
N ASP A 3 -17.56 -13.38 18.63
CA ASP A 3 -17.55 -12.92 17.23
C ASP A 3 -17.69 -14.15 16.32
N LYS A 4 -18.91 -14.66 16.16
CA LYS A 4 -19.20 -15.91 15.43
C LYS A 4 -18.81 -15.87 13.94
N ASN A 5 -18.52 -14.69 13.40
CA ASN A 5 -18.30 -14.46 11.98
C ASN A 5 -16.85 -14.08 11.64
N ALA A 6 -15.93 -14.29 12.58
CA ALA A 6 -14.50 -14.09 12.34
C ALA A 6 -13.84 -15.40 11.90
N VAL A 7 -13.21 -15.39 10.73
CA VAL A 7 -12.43 -16.51 10.19
C VAL A 7 -10.94 -16.16 10.25
N PHE A 8 -10.10 -17.10 10.65
CA PHE A 8 -8.65 -16.92 10.59
C PHE A 8 -8.08 -17.60 9.35
N LEU A 9 -7.26 -16.88 8.59
CA LEU A 9 -6.50 -17.40 7.46
C LEU A 9 -5.01 -17.30 7.79
N THR A 10 -4.28 -18.41 7.62
CA THR A 10 -2.82 -18.38 7.66
C THR A 10 -2.32 -18.30 6.22
N ARG A 11 -1.50 -17.29 5.90
CA ARG A 11 -0.93 -17.12 4.57
C ARG A 11 0.58 -16.91 4.65
N HIS A 12 1.32 -17.65 3.84
CA HIS A 12 2.75 -17.48 3.67
C HIS A 12 3.02 -16.58 2.47
N ILE A 13 3.76 -15.48 2.67
CA ILE A 13 4.15 -14.52 1.63
C ILE A 13 5.64 -14.21 1.82
N GLY A 14 6.47 -14.52 0.82
CA GLY A 14 7.93 -14.43 0.96
C GLY A 14 8.42 -15.40 2.04
N ASN A 15 9.12 -14.88 3.05
CA ASN A 15 9.59 -15.64 4.22
C ASN A 15 8.72 -15.40 5.47
N THR A 16 7.61 -14.68 5.33
CA THR A 16 6.77 -14.28 6.45
C THR A 16 5.46 -15.05 6.44
N THR A 17 5.10 -15.60 7.61
CA THR A 17 3.79 -16.22 7.82
C THR A 17 2.86 -15.22 8.50
N TYR A 18 1.79 -14.86 7.81
CA TYR A 18 0.75 -13.98 8.32
C TYR A 18 -0.41 -14.80 8.86
N LYS A 19 -0.87 -14.46 10.07
CA LYS A 19 -2.15 -14.92 10.62
C LYS A 19 -3.16 -13.77 10.51
N VAL A 20 -4.03 -13.87 9.52
CA VAL A 20 -5.02 -12.85 9.19
C VAL A 20 -6.34 -13.19 9.86
N ARG A 21 -6.94 -12.21 10.55
CA ARG A 21 -8.31 -12.31 11.08
C ARG A 21 -9.25 -11.59 10.11
N VAL A 22 -10.17 -12.32 9.51
CA VAL A 22 -11.16 -11.82 8.56
C VAL A 22 -12.50 -11.74 9.26
N TYR A 23 -13.19 -10.60 9.15
CA TYR A 23 -14.52 -10.43 9.68
C TYR A 23 -15.53 -10.41 8.54
N LEU A 24 -16.44 -11.38 8.54
CA LEU A 24 -17.54 -11.46 7.60
C LEU A 24 -18.76 -10.79 8.25
N SER A 25 -19.49 -9.99 7.48
CA SER A 25 -20.71 -9.36 7.95
C SER A 25 -21.85 -9.79 7.06
N GLU A 26 -22.87 -10.42 7.65
CA GLU A 26 -24.09 -10.83 6.94
C GLU A 26 -25.02 -9.66 6.63
N THR A 27 -24.86 -8.55 7.35
CA THR A 27 -25.69 -7.34 7.19
C THR A 27 -24.93 -6.19 6.54
N ALA A 28 -23.69 -6.41 6.08
CA ALA A 28 -22.93 -5.36 5.41
C ALA A 28 -23.50 -5.11 4.01
N GLU A 29 -23.82 -3.85 3.74
CA GLU A 29 -24.25 -3.40 2.42
C GLU A 29 -23.05 -3.16 1.49
N GLU A 30 -21.87 -2.85 2.06
CA GLU A 30 -20.63 -2.63 1.32
C GLU A 30 -20.07 -3.97 0.81
N THR A 31 -19.98 -4.11 -0.52
CA THR A 31 -19.43 -5.31 -1.16
C THR A 31 -17.90 -5.37 -1.04
N MET A 32 -17.29 -6.51 -1.37
CA MET A 32 -15.82 -6.61 -1.41
C MET A 32 -15.22 -5.74 -2.52
N GLU A 33 -15.92 -5.57 -3.63
CA GLU A 33 -15.51 -4.66 -4.72
C GLU A 33 -15.48 -3.21 -4.25
N ASP A 34 -16.51 -2.77 -3.51
CA ASP A 34 -16.56 -1.42 -2.93
C ASP A 34 -15.40 -1.18 -1.97
N LYS A 35 -15.07 -2.17 -1.13
CA LYS A 35 -13.92 -2.11 -0.22
C LYS A 35 -12.60 -2.01 -0.97
N ILE A 36 -12.40 -2.80 -2.03
CA ILE A 36 -11.19 -2.75 -2.85
C ILE A 36 -11.07 -1.39 -3.54
N LEU A 37 -12.16 -0.89 -4.13
CA LEU A 37 -12.19 0.44 -4.77
C LEU A 37 -11.86 1.55 -3.78
N ARG A 38 -12.39 1.49 -2.56
CA ARG A 38 -12.09 2.44 -1.49
C ARG A 38 -10.62 2.39 -1.07
N LEU A 39 -10.05 1.20 -0.88
CA LEU A 39 -8.63 1.04 -0.55
C LEU A 39 -7.74 1.61 -1.66
N ILE A 40 -8.02 1.33 -2.92
CA ILE A 40 -7.24 1.88 -4.05
C ILE A 40 -7.32 3.41 -4.08
N ARG A 41 -8.54 3.97 -3.92
CA ARG A 41 -8.75 5.43 -3.93
C ARG A 41 -8.11 6.15 -2.76
N ASN A 42 -8.11 5.53 -1.57
CA ASN A 42 -7.68 6.19 -0.34
C ASN A 42 -6.21 5.86 0.04
N ASP A 43 -5.77 4.60 -0.07
CA ASP A 43 -4.39 4.20 0.28
C ASP A 43 -3.40 4.43 -0.86
N GLY A 44 -3.85 4.39 -2.13
CA GLY A 44 -2.99 4.67 -3.29
C GLY A 44 -2.46 6.11 -3.34
N LEU A 45 -3.09 7.03 -2.60
CA LEU A 45 -2.76 8.46 -2.56
C LEU A 45 -2.16 8.93 -1.22
N ALA A 46 -2.32 8.18 -0.14
CA ALA A 46 -2.00 8.68 1.21
C ALA A 46 -0.51 8.56 1.61
N ASN A 47 0.31 7.79 0.88
CA ASN A 47 1.67 7.45 1.33
C ASN A 47 2.78 7.62 0.29
N GLN A 48 2.59 8.42 -0.76
CA GLN A 48 3.78 8.93 -1.43
C GLN A 48 4.36 10.03 -0.53
N PRO A 49 5.60 9.93 0.00
CA PRO A 49 6.29 11.15 0.35
C PRO A 49 6.23 12.01 -0.91
N GLU A 50 5.97 13.29 -0.78
CA GLU A 50 6.10 14.23 -1.89
C GLU A 50 7.53 14.05 -2.42
N CYS A 51 7.68 13.23 -3.47
CA CYS A 51 8.95 12.99 -4.12
C CYS A 51 9.27 14.37 -4.67
N GLY A 52 10.09 15.11 -3.93
CA GLY A 52 10.44 16.47 -4.28
C GLY A 52 10.83 16.51 -5.74
N ILE A 53 10.37 17.53 -6.45
CA ILE A 53 10.83 17.79 -7.81
C ILE A 53 12.35 17.90 -7.68
N MET A 54 13.10 17.00 -8.33
CA MET A 54 14.54 17.21 -8.44
C MET A 54 14.70 18.50 -9.22
N GLU A 55 15.09 19.56 -8.53
CA GLU A 55 15.58 20.77 -9.17
C GLU A 55 16.64 20.37 -10.20
N LEU A 56 16.63 21.07 -11.35
CA LEU A 56 17.52 20.84 -12.49
C LEU A 56 18.91 20.40 -12.02
N PRO A 57 19.49 19.31 -12.57
CA PRO A 57 20.80 18.83 -12.15
C PRO A 57 21.78 20.00 -12.15
N GLN A 58 22.25 20.41 -10.96
CA GLN A 58 23.29 21.43 -10.83
C GLN A 58 24.63 20.81 -11.25
N MET A 59 24.76 20.46 -12.53
CA MET A 59 26.02 20.08 -13.14
C MET A 59 26.78 21.36 -13.50
N SER A 60 27.38 21.98 -12.48
CA SER A 60 28.47 22.94 -12.67
C SER A 60 29.80 22.20 -12.55
N ARG A 61 30.08 21.26 -13.47
CA ARG A 61 31.44 20.74 -13.64
C ARG A 61 31.83 20.85 -15.11
N PRO A 62 32.54 21.91 -15.51
CA PRO A 62 33.15 21.93 -16.84
C PRO A 62 34.16 20.78 -16.93
N SER A 63 34.12 20.08 -18.06
CA SER A 63 35.12 19.08 -18.41
C SER A 63 36.50 19.76 -18.43
N GLU A 64 37.42 19.29 -17.59
CA GLU A 64 38.85 19.62 -17.73
C GLU A 64 39.34 18.95 -19.01
N ARG A 65 39.13 19.62 -20.14
CA ARG A 65 39.90 19.33 -21.36
C ARG A 65 41.34 19.67 -21.04
N SER A 66 42.13 18.66 -20.66
CA SER A 66 43.59 18.77 -20.62
C SER A 66 44.16 18.05 -21.84
N ALA A 67 44.78 18.87 -22.69
CA ALA A 67 45.72 18.65 -23.80
C ALA A 67 45.67 17.32 -24.58
#